data_AF-A0ABD4SKL4-F1
#
_entry.id   AF-A0ABD4SKL4-F1
#
_cell.length_a   1.000
_cell.length_b   1.000
_cell.length_c   1.000
_cell.angle_alpha   90.00
_cell.angle_beta   90.00
_cell.angle_gamma   90.00
#
_symmetry.space_group_name_H-M   'P 1'
#
loop_
_entity.id
_entity.type
_entity.pdbx_description
1 polymer ?
#
loop_
_entity_poly.entity_id
_entity_poly.type
_entity_poly.pdbx_seq_one_letter_code
_entity_poly.pdbx_strand_id
1 'polypeptide(L)'
;LKAGLTAKYVMFDTWFSNPHQIVQISQRGLNVIAMVKKSSKITYEFEGKRMNVKQIFNACKKRRGRSRYLLSVPVKVGDPAKDGAQIDARIVCVRNRSNRKDWIAL
;
A
#
# COMPACT_ATOMS: atom_id res chain seq x y z
N LEU A 1 -10.20 -22.71 3.10
CA LEU A 1 -9.32 -22.93 4.26
C LEU A 1 -9.72 -24.27 4.90
N LYS A 2 -9.08 -25.38 4.50
CA LYS A 2 -9.48 -26.75 4.90
C LYS A 2 -8.53 -27.39 5.93
N ALA A 3 -7.71 -26.58 6.60
CA ALA A 3 -6.68 -27.02 7.56
C ALA A 3 -6.88 -26.47 8.99
N GLY A 4 -8.06 -25.97 9.35
CA GLY A 4 -8.35 -25.46 10.71
C GLY A 4 -7.63 -24.18 11.14
N LEU A 5 -6.66 -23.70 10.35
CA LEU A 5 -5.93 -22.47 10.62
C LEU A 5 -6.73 -21.24 10.16
N THR A 6 -7.03 -20.35 11.09
CA THR A 6 -7.65 -19.04 10.83
C THR A 6 -6.58 -17.95 10.92
N ALA A 7 -6.32 -17.27 9.81
CA ALA A 7 -5.44 -16.10 9.78
C ALA A 7 -6.30 -14.83 9.86
N LYS A 8 -5.86 -13.83 10.65
CA LYS A 8 -6.51 -12.50 10.68
C LYS A 8 -5.87 -11.52 9.70
N TYR A 9 -4.58 -11.73 9.42
CA TYR A 9 -3.75 -10.87 8.57
C TYR A 9 -2.93 -11.71 7.59
N VAL A 10 -2.72 -11.16 6.39
CA VAL A 10 -1.80 -11.64 5.38
C VAL A 10 -0.74 -10.57 5.17
N MET A 11 0.53 -10.94 5.33
CA MET A 11 1.64 -10.05 5.08
C MET A 11 2.30 -10.37 3.75
N PHE A 12 2.48 -9.35 2.89
CA PHE A 12 3.14 -9.48 1.61
C PHE A 12 4.48 -8.77 1.56
N ASP A 13 5.44 -9.42 0.91
CA ASP A 13 6.65 -8.77 0.43
C ASP A 13 6.36 -7.96 -0.85
N THR A 14 7.28 -7.06 -1.18
CA THR A 14 7.22 -6.15 -2.35
C THR A 14 7.01 -6.88 -3.67
N TRP A 15 7.40 -8.16 -3.76
CA TRP A 15 7.25 -8.98 -4.97
C TRP A 15 5.82 -9.46 -5.22
N PHE A 16 4.98 -9.47 -4.18
CA PHE A 16 3.60 -9.98 -4.22
C PHE A 16 2.55 -8.89 -3.96
N SER A 17 2.96 -7.62 -3.96
CA SER A 17 2.09 -6.48 -3.64
C SER A 17 1.29 -5.97 -4.85
N ASN A 18 0.81 -6.86 -5.72
CA ASN A 18 0.02 -6.44 -6.89
C ASN A 18 -1.40 -6.02 -6.43
N PRO A 19 -1.92 -4.84 -6.84
CA PRO A 19 -3.24 -4.39 -6.41
C PRO A 19 -4.36 -5.43 -6.58
N HIS A 20 -4.39 -6.15 -7.72
CA HIS A 20 -5.37 -7.20 -7.96
C HIS A 20 -5.34 -8.31 -6.90
N GLN A 21 -4.14 -8.76 -6.49
CA GLN A 21 -3.99 -9.82 -5.47
C GLN A 21 -4.41 -9.31 -4.09
N ILE A 22 -4.07 -8.06 -3.76
CA ILE A 22 -4.50 -7.41 -2.52
C ILE A 22 -6.04 -7.35 -2.47
N VAL A 23 -6.68 -7.00 -3.59
CA VAL A 23 -8.14 -6.91 -3.68
C VAL A 23 -8.80 -8.27 -3.44
N GLN A 24 -8.34 -9.31 -4.13
CA GLN A 24 -8.90 -10.65 -4.00
C GLN A 24 -8.78 -11.23 -2.59
N ILE A 25 -7.71 -10.91 -1.86
CA ILE A 25 -7.50 -11.42 -0.50
C ILE A 25 -8.34 -10.65 0.51
N SER A 26 -8.45 -9.34 0.33
CA SER A 26 -9.36 -8.54 1.16
C SER A 26 -10.82 -8.97 0.99
N GLN A 27 -11.25 -9.31 -0.23
CA GLN A 27 -12.59 -9.84 -0.49
C GLN A 27 -12.85 -11.19 0.21
N ARG A 28 -11.80 -11.94 0.55
CA ARG A 28 -11.91 -13.20 1.32
C ARG A 28 -12.02 -12.95 2.83
N GLY A 29 -12.10 -11.69 3.28
CA GLY A 29 -12.23 -11.31 4.70
C GLY A 29 -10.91 -11.30 5.47
N LEU A 30 -9.77 -11.26 4.78
CA LEU A 30 -8.44 -11.20 5.38
C LEU A 30 -7.88 -9.78 5.30
N ASN A 31 -7.31 -9.27 6.40
CA ASN A 31 -6.62 -7.99 6.37
C ASN A 31 -5.26 -8.14 5.68
N VAL A 32 -4.89 -7.21 4.81
CA VAL A 32 -3.63 -7.28 4.06
C VAL A 32 -2.69 -6.16 4.50
N ILE A 33 -1.44 -6.51 4.79
CA ILE A 33 -0.34 -5.55 5.00
C ILE A 33 0.74 -5.90 3.99
N ALA A 34 1.12 -4.97 3.12
CA ALA A 34 2.05 -5.26 2.03
C ALA A 34 3.07 -4.15 1.89
N MET A 35 4.36 -4.49 1.77
CA MET A 35 5.32 -3.53 1.24
C MET A 35 5.00 -3.27 -0.22
N VAL A 36 4.89 -2.02 -0.64
CA VAL A 36 4.54 -1.68 -2.03
C VAL A 36 5.76 -1.24 -2.84
N LYS A 37 5.84 -1.76 -4.06
CA LYS A 37 6.90 -1.37 -5.00
C LYS A 37 6.72 0.08 -5.45
N LYS A 38 7.78 0.89 -5.33
CA LYS A 38 7.84 2.27 -5.87
C LYS A 38 7.92 2.27 -7.40
N SER A 39 6.82 1.95 -8.07
CA SER A 39 6.70 1.85 -9.53
C SER A 39 5.74 2.91 -10.08
N SER A 40 6.02 3.43 -11.28
CA SER A 40 5.10 4.30 -12.01
C SER A 40 3.89 3.56 -12.58
N LYS A 41 4.01 2.24 -12.77
CA LYS A 41 2.93 1.37 -13.30
C LYS A 41 1.83 1.08 -12.27
N ILE A 42 2.14 1.22 -10.99
CA ILE A 42 1.19 0.95 -9.89
C ILE A 42 0.64 2.29 -9.41
N THR A 43 -0.66 2.46 -9.57
CA THR A 43 -1.38 3.68 -9.17
C THR A 43 -2.47 3.38 -8.16
N TYR A 44 -2.73 4.35 -7.32
CA TYR A 44 -3.71 4.34 -6.25
C TYR A 44 -4.62 5.54 -6.43
N GLU A 45 -5.86 5.43 -6.02
CA GLU A 45 -6.73 6.60 -6.01
C GLU A 45 -6.52 7.36 -4.69
N PHE A 46 -6.09 8.61 -4.83
CA PHE A 46 -5.87 9.55 -3.75
C PHE A 46 -6.59 10.85 -4.11
N GLU A 47 -7.50 11.31 -3.25
CA GLU A 47 -8.31 12.53 -3.46
C GLU A 47 -9.00 12.55 -4.85
N GLY A 48 -9.54 11.41 -5.30
CA GLY A 48 -10.22 11.27 -6.59
C GLY A 48 -9.30 11.23 -7.81
N LYS A 49 -7.97 11.23 -7.63
CA LYS A 49 -6.98 11.14 -8.71
C LYS A 49 -6.18 9.84 -8.62
N ARG A 50 -5.91 9.21 -9.76
CA ARG A 50 -5.00 8.07 -9.86
C ARG A 50 -3.55 8.56 -9.83
N MET A 51 -2.83 8.27 -8.75
CA MET A 51 -1.45 8.70 -8.54
C MET A 51 -0.59 7.52 -8.08
N ASN A 52 0.68 7.51 -8.48
CA ASN A 52 1.62 6.53 -7.96
C ASN A 52 2.14 6.94 -6.56
N VAL A 53 2.72 5.98 -5.83
CA VAL A 53 3.25 6.19 -4.47
C VAL A 53 4.27 7.34 -4.39
N LYS A 54 5.07 7.58 -5.43
CA LYS A 54 6.04 8.70 -5.42
C LYS A 54 5.35 10.05 -5.58
N GLN A 55 4.32 10.14 -6.42
CA GLN A 55 3.52 11.35 -6.59
C GLN A 55 2.77 11.70 -5.31
N ILE A 56 2.10 10.72 -4.69
CA ILE A 56 1.42 10.88 -3.40
C ILE A 56 2.42 11.32 -2.32
N PHE A 57 3.59 10.69 -2.27
CA PHE A 57 4.65 11.07 -1.33
C PHE A 57 5.12 12.51 -1.49
N ASN A 58 5.27 12.98 -2.73
CA ASN A 58 5.71 14.35 -3.01
C ASN A 58 4.61 15.38 -2.73
N ALA A 59 3.34 15.05 -2.97
CA ALA A 59 2.20 15.93 -2.73
C ALA A 59 1.98 16.17 -1.22
N CYS A 60 2.11 15.13 -0.40
CA CYS A 60 1.80 15.18 1.04
C CYS A 60 3.06 15.18 1.92
N LYS A 61 4.21 15.59 1.37
CA LYS A 61 5.51 15.45 2.04
C LYS A 61 5.56 16.24 3.35
N LYS A 62 5.70 15.55 4.48
CA LYS A 62 5.91 16.19 5.78
C LYS A 62 7.23 16.97 5.83
N ARG A 63 7.25 18.04 6.62
CA ARG A 63 8.48 18.82 6.90
C ARG A 63 9.56 17.89 7.47
N ARG A 64 10.81 18.12 7.05
CA ARG A 64 11.97 17.35 7.52
C ARG A 64 12.10 17.46 9.05
N GLY A 65 12.21 16.32 9.72
CA GLY A 65 12.40 16.20 11.17
C GLY A 65 12.97 14.83 11.55
N ARG A 66 13.06 14.54 12.85
CA ARG A 66 13.57 13.27 13.40
C ARG A 66 12.58 12.09 13.32
N SER A 67 11.34 12.33 12.89
CA SER A 67 10.33 11.27 12.74
C SER A 67 10.81 10.16 11.79
N ARG A 68 10.62 8.91 12.22
CA ARG A 68 10.84 7.72 11.38
C ARG A 68 9.72 7.53 10.35
N TYR A 69 8.52 8.03 10.66
CA TYR A 69 7.35 8.06 9.78
C TYR A 69 7.37 9.32 8.93
N LEU A 70 7.31 9.14 7.61
CA LEU A 70 7.39 10.22 6.63
C LEU A 70 6.01 10.62 6.10
N LEU A 71 5.11 9.64 5.92
CA LEU A 71 3.76 9.85 5.41
C LEU A 71 2.80 8.78 5.93
N SER A 72 1.53 9.14 6.10
CA SER A 72 0.43 8.22 6.33
C SER A 72 -0.82 8.83 5.72
N VAL A 73 -1.35 8.24 4.65
CA VAL A 73 -2.50 8.78 3.91
C VAL A 73 -3.50 7.68 3.56
N PRO A 74 -4.81 7.93 3.69
CA PRO A 74 -5.83 7.02 3.17
C PRO A 74 -5.78 7.05 1.65
N VAL A 75 -5.90 5.88 1.03
CA VAL A 75 -5.96 5.70 -0.41
C VAL A 75 -6.93 4.59 -0.74
N LYS A 76 -7.34 4.52 -1.99
CA LYS A 76 -8.08 3.37 -2.48
C LYS A 76 -7.24 2.54 -3.44
N VAL A 77 -7.25 1.23 -3.21
CA VAL A 77 -6.48 0.23 -3.97
C VAL A 77 -7.43 -0.56 -4.86
N GLY A 78 -6.98 -0.88 -6.06
CA GLY A 78 -7.75 -1.63 -7.06
C GLY A 78 -8.43 -0.73 -8.07
N ASP A 79 -8.97 -1.34 -9.11
CA ASP A 79 -9.79 -0.72 -10.13
C ASP A 79 -11.13 -1.43 -10.22
N PRO A 80 -12.28 -0.76 -9.97
CA PRO A 80 -13.59 -1.39 -10.09
C PRO A 80 -13.80 -2.09 -11.44
N ALA A 81 -13.23 -1.54 -12.53
CA ALA A 81 -13.38 -2.10 -13.86
C ALA A 81 -12.51 -3.35 -14.12
N LYS A 82 -11.42 -3.55 -13.37
CA LYS A 82 -10.47 -4.67 -13.59
C LYS A 82 -10.50 -5.72 -12.48
N ASP A 83 -10.64 -5.26 -11.24
CA ASP A 83 -10.56 -6.09 -10.05
C ASP A 83 -11.96 -6.36 -9.45
N GLY A 84 -13.00 -5.74 -10.02
CA GLY A 84 -14.40 -5.88 -9.57
C GLY A 84 -14.72 -5.18 -8.25
N ALA A 85 -13.71 -4.67 -7.54
CA ALA A 85 -13.87 -3.90 -6.32
C ALA A 85 -12.71 -2.93 -6.10
N GLN A 86 -12.96 -1.96 -5.23
CA GLN A 86 -12.00 -0.99 -4.78
C GLN A 86 -12.02 -0.98 -3.25
N ILE A 87 -10.84 -1.03 -2.65
CA ILE A 87 -10.69 -1.18 -1.19
C ILE A 87 -10.02 0.04 -0.61
N ASP A 88 -10.59 0.52 0.49
CA ASP A 88 -9.96 1.55 1.31
C ASP A 88 -8.74 0.96 2.03
N ALA A 89 -7.59 1.59 1.82
CA ALA A 89 -6.34 1.24 2.44
C ALA A 89 -5.63 2.49 2.95
N ARG A 90 -4.47 2.31 3.58
CA ARG A 90 -3.63 3.41 4.04
C ARG A 90 -2.20 3.14 3.62
N ILE A 91 -1.62 4.07 2.87
CA ILE A 91 -0.20 4.04 2.54
C ILE A 91 0.58 4.74 3.65
N VAL A 92 1.55 4.04 4.20
CA VAL A 92 2.47 4.53 5.23
C VAL A 92 3.89 4.50 4.69
N CYS A 93 4.50 5.68 4.54
CA CYS A 93 5.90 5.79 4.14
C CYS A 93 6.80 5.93 5.37
N VAL A 94 7.84 5.10 5.47
CA VAL A 94 8.82 5.13 6.57
C VAL A 94 10.24 5.18 6.03
N ARG A 95 11.18 5.70 6.84
CA ARG A 95 12.61 5.71 6.47
C ARG A 95 13.14 4.30 6.36
N ASN A 96 13.91 4.03 5.31
CA ASN A 96 14.59 2.76 5.15
C ASN A 96 15.72 2.66 6.20
N ARG A 97 15.72 1.56 6.97
CA ARG A 97 16.73 1.30 8.02
C ARG A 97 18.12 1.11 7.43
N SER A 98 18.22 0.39 6.31
CA SER A 98 19.48 0.05 5.64
C SER A 98 20.04 1.24 4.84
N ASN A 99 19.18 2.07 4.26
CA ASN A 99 19.59 3.28 3.55
C ASN A 99 18.74 4.49 3.97
N ARG A 100 19.27 5.33 4.86
CA ARG A 100 18.55 6.49 5.42
C ARG A 100 18.22 7.61 4.41
N LYS A 101 18.83 7.59 3.21
CA LYS A 101 18.48 8.50 2.11
C LYS A 101 17.24 8.03 1.35
N ASP A 102 16.88 6.75 1.50
CA ASP A 102 15.70 6.13 0.88
C ASP A 102 14.56 5.93 1.87
N TRP A 103 13.37 5.62 1.35
CA TRP A 103 12.17 5.33 2.10
C TRP A 103 11.41 4.14 1.51
N ILE A 104 10.66 3.44 2.34
CA ILE A 104 9.79 2.33 1.95
C ILE A 104 8.34 2.72 2.17
N ALA A 105 7.43 2.08 1.44
CA ALA A 105 6.00 2.25 1.59
C ALA A 105 5.34 0.91 1.96
N LEU A 106 4.40 1.00 2.88
CA LEU A 106 3.58 -0.07 3.44
C LEU A 106 2.11 0.28 3.23
#